data_AF-A0A061IZS1-F1
#
_entry.id   AF-A0A061IZS1-F1
#
_cell.length_a   1.000
_cell.length_b   1.000
_cell.length_c   1.000
_cell.angle_alpha   90.00
_cell.angle_beta   90.00
_cell.angle_gamma   90.00
#
_symmetry.space_group_name_H-M   'P 1'
#
loop_
_entity.id
_entity.type
_entity.pdbx_description
1 polymer ?
#
loop_
_entity_poly.entity_id
_entity_poly.type
_entity_poly.pdbx_seq_one_letter_code
_entity_poly.pdbx_strand_id
1 'polypeptide(L)'
;MLTTSGTAGYCPSYPSRFAAEFKEPLVRVRGYTEPKLTPVQHSAVVLAASAITALLKRPIVKMDSFYFLSDVPGESNRIYASDKRAQFFRTLFGIRWFAGPPILWSMSEYVFLLASFTWLRERLPWDSSILRGFAAGGLTGVAYTAVRHPYDVLRATSEAVGHPKKFKDVRDVVKTALREKPSVLLGVYRGVTAVAVGRLVQFGAQFGVYNATRYDGVYRHTCMLFLYCHLGATLGLLLQYPFLSIKHQLHLRNQFTRGKPHTYRSYILEVRARHGITKVFDGFFTSRPMLNAVPAALLMTLYDVCTRRYTEFLHPKLRKVHAEVDQSMFSASGAPYASSFPAYEFARK
;
A
#
# COMPACT_ATOMS: atom_id res chain seq x y z
N MET A 1 27.28 62.26 19.25
CA MET A 1 25.82 62.51 19.30
C MET A 1 25.11 61.24 18.90
N LEU A 2 24.15 60.82 19.71
CA LEU A 2 23.59 59.47 19.82
C LEU A 2 22.93 58.95 18.53
N THR A 3 23.39 57.79 18.07
CA THR A 3 22.73 56.95 17.06
C THR A 3 21.72 56.04 17.73
N THR A 4 20.43 56.35 17.60
CA THR A 4 19.34 55.46 18.02
C THR A 4 19.09 54.41 16.95
N SER A 5 19.60 53.19 17.18
CA SER A 5 19.23 52.00 16.41
C SER A 5 17.81 51.58 16.78
N GLY A 6 16.84 51.92 15.93
CA GLY A 6 15.48 51.39 16.02
C GLY A 6 15.48 49.93 15.58
N THR A 7 15.55 49.00 16.52
CA THR A 7 15.21 47.60 16.29
C THR A 7 13.71 47.54 15.97
N ALA A 8 13.38 47.27 14.71
CA ALA A 8 12.03 46.95 14.29
C ALA A 8 11.60 45.64 14.98
N GLY A 9 10.92 45.79 16.13
CA GLY A 9 10.36 44.69 16.89
C GLY A 9 9.35 43.94 16.03
N TYR A 10 9.63 42.66 15.79
CA TYR A 10 8.69 41.72 15.21
C TYR A 10 7.50 41.62 16.18
N CYS A 11 6.38 42.27 15.87
CA CYS A 11 5.13 42.07 16.60
C CYS A 11 4.53 40.75 16.09
N PRO A 12 4.48 39.67 16.88
CA PRO A 12 3.69 38.51 16.49
C PRO A 12 2.21 38.93 16.48
N SER A 13 1.63 39.04 15.29
CA SER A 13 0.22 39.32 15.06
C SER A 13 -0.71 38.15 15.40
N TYR A 14 -0.19 37.11 16.05
CA TYR A 14 -1.00 36.02 16.56
C TYR A 14 -1.36 36.30 18.01
N PRO A 15 -2.65 36.47 18.35
CA PRO A 15 -3.05 36.52 19.74
C PRO A 15 -2.62 35.22 20.42
N SER A 16 -1.98 35.35 21.58
CA SER A 16 -1.70 34.22 22.47
C SER A 16 -2.99 33.44 22.66
N ARG A 17 -3.09 32.23 22.06
CA ARG A 17 -4.18 31.31 22.35
C ARG A 17 -4.00 30.90 23.82
N PHE A 18 -4.79 31.50 24.70
CA PHE A 18 -5.00 30.95 26.03
C PHE A 18 -5.35 29.48 25.87
N ALA A 19 -4.72 28.63 26.71
CA ALA A 19 -5.04 27.22 26.78
C ALA A 19 -6.56 27.10 26.81
N ALA A 20 -7.14 26.50 25.77
CA ALA A 20 -8.56 26.23 25.74
C ALA A 20 -8.92 25.53 27.06
N GLU A 21 -10.00 26.00 27.69
CA GLU A 21 -10.58 25.41 28.88
C GLU A 21 -10.49 23.88 28.77
N PHE A 22 -9.90 23.25 29.79
CA PHE A 22 -9.71 21.80 29.83
C PHE A 22 -11.09 21.16 29.82
N LYS A 23 -11.61 20.87 28.62
CA LYS A 23 -12.76 19.98 28.45
C LYS A 23 -12.31 18.61 28.89
N GLU A 24 -13.13 18.00 29.75
CA GLU A 24 -12.96 16.61 30.19
C GLU A 24 -12.55 15.73 29.01
N PRO A 25 -11.58 14.80 29.20
CA PRO A 25 -11.15 13.93 28.13
C PRO A 25 -12.38 13.15 27.64
N LEU A 26 -12.87 13.53 26.47
CA LEU A 26 -13.95 12.83 25.78
C LEU A 26 -13.60 11.35 25.83
N VAL A 27 -14.49 10.58 26.47
CA VAL A 27 -14.34 9.15 26.64
C VAL A 27 -13.93 8.58 25.29
N ARG A 28 -12.76 7.95 25.23
CA ARG A 28 -12.29 7.24 24.05
C ARG A 28 -13.16 6.00 23.89
N VAL A 29 -14.40 6.18 23.48
CA VAL A 29 -15.29 5.08 23.13
C VAL A 29 -14.59 4.40 21.97
N ARG A 30 -14.26 3.11 22.13
CA ARG A 30 -13.71 2.26 21.06
C ARG A 30 -14.74 2.20 19.94
N GLY A 31 -14.74 3.22 19.10
CA GLY A 31 -15.72 3.42 18.07
C GLY A 31 -15.37 2.63 16.84
N TYR A 32 -16.32 1.78 16.45
CA TYR A 32 -16.74 1.50 15.07
C TYR A 32 -15.81 0.78 14.08
N THR A 33 -14.50 0.72 14.24
CA THR A 33 -13.64 0.10 13.20
C THR A 33 -13.30 -1.37 13.42
N GLU A 34 -13.71 -1.94 14.56
CA GLU A 34 -13.66 -3.39 14.75
C GLU A 34 -14.98 -3.98 14.23
N PRO A 35 -14.93 -4.80 13.16
CA PRO A 35 -16.14 -5.38 12.58
C PRO A 35 -16.84 -6.22 13.64
N LYS A 36 -18.04 -5.82 14.07
CA LYS A 36 -18.98 -6.71 14.78
C LYS A 36 -19.75 -7.55 13.77
N LEU A 37 -19.04 -8.06 12.77
CA LEU A 37 -19.60 -8.86 11.70
C LEU A 37 -19.33 -10.33 11.99
N THR A 38 -20.29 -11.19 11.66
CA THR A 38 -20.01 -12.62 11.63
C THR A 38 -18.91 -12.93 10.59
N PRO A 39 -18.15 -14.03 10.73
CA PRO A 39 -17.12 -14.40 9.76
C PRO A 39 -17.64 -14.46 8.31
N VAL A 40 -18.88 -14.93 8.13
CA VAL A 40 -19.54 -14.99 6.82
C VAL A 40 -19.77 -13.59 6.25
N GLN A 41 -20.34 -12.69 7.06
CA GLN A 41 -20.56 -11.30 6.70
C GLN A 41 -19.26 -10.55 6.39
N HIS A 42 -18.23 -10.76 7.20
CA HIS A 42 -16.92 -10.17 6.97
C HIS A 42 -16.28 -10.67 5.68
N SER A 43 -16.37 -11.98 5.40
CA SER A 43 -15.90 -12.56 4.14
C SER A 43 -16.61 -11.98 2.92
N ALA A 44 -17.92 -11.72 3.01
CA ALA A 44 -18.70 -11.09 1.94
C ALA A 44 -18.21 -9.65 1.66
N VAL A 45 -17.91 -8.88 2.71
CA VAL A 45 -17.33 -7.52 2.56
C VAL A 45 -15.95 -7.58 1.92
N VAL A 46 -15.09 -8.51 2.33
CA VAL A 46 -13.75 -8.71 1.75
C VAL A 46 -13.85 -9.06 0.26
N LEU A 47 -14.76 -9.98 -0.11
CA LEU A 47 -14.99 -10.37 -1.50
C LEU A 47 -15.51 -9.19 -2.34
N ALA A 48 -16.50 -8.44 -1.83
CA ALA A 48 -17.09 -7.30 -2.52
C ALA A 48 -16.06 -6.18 -2.73
N ALA A 49 -15.32 -5.79 -1.69
CA ALA A 49 -14.27 -4.78 -1.80
C ALA A 49 -13.20 -5.20 -2.81
N SER A 50 -12.75 -6.47 -2.75
CA SER A 50 -11.75 -7.01 -3.66
C SER A 50 -12.22 -7.06 -5.12
N ALA A 51 -13.50 -7.39 -5.36
CA ALA A 51 -14.09 -7.41 -6.69
C ALA A 51 -14.16 -5.99 -7.28
N ILE A 52 -14.63 -5.02 -6.50
CA ILE A 52 -14.71 -3.61 -6.93
C ILE A 52 -13.30 -3.08 -7.21
N THR A 53 -12.33 -3.33 -6.34
CA THR A 53 -10.92 -2.93 -6.57
C THR A 53 -10.36 -3.58 -7.84
N ALA A 54 -10.61 -4.87 -8.06
CA ALA A 54 -10.13 -5.57 -9.26
C ALA A 54 -10.71 -5.00 -10.56
N LEU A 55 -11.99 -4.58 -10.54
CA LEU A 55 -12.63 -3.91 -11.67
C LEU A 55 -12.03 -2.52 -11.92
N LEU A 56 -11.86 -1.72 -10.87
CA LEU A 56 -11.33 -0.35 -10.97
C LEU A 56 -9.82 -0.31 -11.27
N LYS A 57 -9.06 -1.33 -10.88
CA LYS A 57 -7.61 -1.45 -11.19
C LYS A 57 -7.35 -1.35 -12.69
N ARG A 58 -8.21 -1.94 -13.53
CA ARG A 58 -8.01 -2.00 -14.99
C ARG A 58 -7.88 -0.61 -15.63
N PRO A 59 -8.88 0.29 -15.51
CA PRO A 59 -8.75 1.63 -16.04
C PRO A 59 -7.64 2.44 -15.34
N ILE A 60 -7.44 2.26 -14.02
CA ILE A 60 -6.39 2.97 -13.28
C ILE A 60 -5.00 2.69 -13.84
N VAL A 61 -4.66 1.42 -14.08
CA VAL A 61 -3.36 1.05 -14.68
C VAL A 61 -3.23 1.59 -16.10
N LYS A 62 -4.34 1.78 -16.82
CA LYS A 62 -4.32 2.41 -18.15
C LYS A 62 -4.18 3.92 -18.09
N MET A 63 -4.43 4.58 -16.96
CA MET A 63 -4.21 6.02 -16.85
C MET A 63 -2.74 6.42 -17.10
N ASP A 64 -1.81 5.47 -16.98
CA ASP A 64 -0.42 5.63 -17.39
C ASP A 64 -0.23 6.09 -18.84
N SER A 65 -1.15 5.78 -19.74
CA SER A 65 -1.06 6.25 -21.12
C SER A 65 -1.24 7.75 -21.26
N PHE A 66 -1.85 8.42 -20.28
CA PHE A 66 -2.10 9.87 -20.30
C PHE A 66 -0.99 10.68 -19.64
N TYR A 67 0.10 10.03 -19.25
CA TYR A 67 1.19 10.70 -18.56
C TYR A 67 1.94 11.70 -19.44
N PHE A 68 1.80 11.65 -20.77
CA PHE A 68 2.27 12.71 -21.67
C PHE A 68 1.58 14.07 -21.44
N LEU A 69 0.43 14.08 -20.73
CA LEU A 69 -0.25 15.31 -20.32
C LEU A 69 0.45 16.00 -19.14
N SER A 70 1.11 15.24 -18.27
CA SER A 70 1.97 15.84 -17.25
C SER A 70 3.22 16.37 -17.92
N ASP A 71 3.56 17.65 -17.72
CA ASP A 71 4.79 18.27 -18.19
C ASP A 71 6.00 17.67 -17.44
N VAL A 72 6.34 16.44 -17.79
CA VAL A 72 7.56 15.77 -17.32
C VAL A 72 8.71 16.32 -18.17
N PRO A 73 9.76 16.88 -17.54
CA PRO A 73 10.89 17.43 -18.27
C PRO A 73 11.53 16.35 -19.15
N GLY A 74 11.58 16.60 -20.46
CA GLY A 74 12.17 15.71 -21.48
C GLY A 74 11.17 15.09 -22.46
N GLU A 75 9.94 14.77 -22.04
CA GLU A 75 8.91 14.22 -22.96
C GLU A 75 7.94 15.29 -23.47
N SER A 76 7.58 16.28 -22.66
CA SER A 76 6.55 17.26 -23.02
C SER A 76 6.99 18.32 -24.03
N ASN A 77 8.30 18.51 -24.20
CA ASN A 77 8.88 19.40 -25.21
C ASN A 77 8.77 18.84 -26.64
N ARG A 78 8.36 17.57 -26.80
CA ARG A 78 8.32 16.90 -28.10
C ARG A 78 6.97 17.01 -28.82
N ILE A 79 5.91 17.40 -28.10
CA ILE A 79 4.54 17.48 -28.64
C ILE A 79 4.04 18.92 -28.46
N TYR A 80 3.82 19.63 -29.56
CA TYR A 80 3.25 20.97 -29.54
C TYR A 80 1.91 20.99 -28.78
N ALA A 81 1.64 22.06 -28.04
CA ALA A 81 0.45 22.17 -27.19
C ALA A 81 -0.88 21.99 -27.96
N SER A 82 -0.91 22.31 -29.26
CA SER A 82 -2.05 22.09 -30.16
C SER A 82 -2.33 20.60 -30.43
N ASP A 83 -1.30 19.75 -30.47
CA ASP A 83 -1.43 18.31 -30.72
C ASP A 83 -1.81 17.50 -29.47
N LYS A 84 -1.56 18.03 -28.26
CA LYS A 84 -1.88 17.35 -26.99
C LYS A 84 -3.37 17.00 -26.88
N ARG A 85 -4.28 17.84 -27.39
CA ARG A 85 -5.74 17.58 -27.37
C ARG A 85 -6.14 16.45 -28.31
N ALA A 86 -5.64 16.45 -29.54
CA ALA A 86 -5.90 15.39 -30.50
C ALA A 86 -5.33 14.05 -30.01
N GLN A 87 -4.12 14.06 -29.47
CA GLN A 87 -3.48 12.90 -28.88
C GLN A 87 -4.20 12.39 -27.62
N PHE A 88 -4.75 13.28 -26.79
CA PHE A 88 -5.61 12.92 -25.68
C PHE A 88 -6.80 12.09 -26.13
N PHE A 89 -7.59 12.58 -27.08
CA PHE A 89 -8.77 11.85 -27.55
C PHE A 89 -8.41 10.56 -28.29
N ARG A 90 -7.36 10.56 -29.11
CA ARG A 90 -6.83 9.33 -29.74
C ARG A 90 -6.47 8.29 -28.69
N THR A 91 -5.85 8.71 -27.59
CA THR A 91 -5.48 7.82 -26.49
C THR A 91 -6.73 7.35 -25.72
N LEU A 92 -7.65 8.27 -25.40
CA LEU A 92 -8.91 8.00 -24.70
C LEU A 92 -9.78 6.95 -25.40
N PHE A 93 -9.97 7.08 -26.71
CA PHE A 93 -10.80 6.16 -27.48
C PHE A 93 -10.02 4.95 -28.03
N GLY A 94 -8.70 5.07 -28.20
CA GLY A 94 -7.86 3.96 -28.67
C GLY A 94 -7.57 2.90 -27.60
N ILE A 95 -7.72 3.24 -26.31
CA ILE A 95 -7.43 2.32 -25.22
C ILE A 95 -8.57 1.34 -24.99
N ARG A 96 -8.22 0.06 -24.97
CA ARG A 96 -9.07 -0.98 -24.42
C ARG A 96 -9.04 -0.93 -22.89
N TRP A 97 -9.90 -0.10 -22.30
CA TRP A 97 -9.97 0.19 -20.86
C TRP A 97 -10.08 -1.06 -19.97
N PHE A 98 -10.78 -2.07 -20.46
CA PHE A 98 -11.01 -3.32 -19.73
C PHE A 98 -10.14 -4.47 -20.21
N ALA A 99 -9.16 -4.24 -21.09
CA ALA A 99 -8.21 -5.28 -21.48
C ALA A 99 -7.11 -5.45 -20.42
N GLY A 100 -6.84 -6.69 -20.04
CA GLY A 100 -5.80 -7.01 -19.07
C GLY A 100 -5.91 -8.44 -18.55
N PRO A 101 -5.14 -8.78 -17.51
CA PRO A 101 -5.24 -10.07 -16.83
C PRO A 101 -6.68 -10.35 -16.37
N PRO A 102 -7.09 -11.62 -16.22
CA PRO A 102 -8.43 -11.97 -15.78
C PRO A 102 -8.78 -11.30 -14.44
N ILE A 103 -10.02 -10.78 -14.32
CA ILE A 103 -10.49 -10.09 -13.10
C ILE A 103 -10.38 -11.01 -11.89
N LEU A 104 -10.77 -12.28 -12.05
CA LEU A 104 -10.71 -13.28 -10.98
C LEU A 104 -9.32 -13.43 -10.40
N TRP A 105 -8.29 -13.33 -11.23
CA TRP A 105 -6.91 -13.39 -10.77
C TRP A 105 -6.55 -12.19 -9.90
N SER A 106 -6.86 -10.97 -10.35
CA SER A 106 -6.65 -9.76 -9.54
C SER A 106 -7.49 -9.76 -8.27
N MET A 107 -8.72 -10.27 -8.34
CA MET A 107 -9.61 -10.41 -7.19
C MET A 107 -9.00 -11.36 -6.15
N SER A 108 -8.49 -12.52 -6.58
CA SER A 108 -7.85 -13.49 -5.67
C SER A 108 -6.64 -12.92 -4.95
N GLU A 109 -5.84 -12.07 -5.62
CA GLU A 109 -4.72 -11.36 -5.00
C GLU A 109 -5.21 -10.45 -3.86
N TYR A 110 -6.25 -9.64 -4.12
CA TYR A 110 -6.79 -8.72 -3.11
C TYR A 110 -7.51 -9.41 -1.95
N VAL A 111 -8.26 -10.48 -2.25
CA VAL A 111 -8.91 -11.31 -1.22
C VAL A 111 -7.84 -11.91 -0.31
N PHE A 112 -6.78 -12.48 -0.88
CA PHE A 112 -5.68 -13.05 -0.09
C PHE A 112 -5.05 -11.98 0.82
N LEU A 113 -4.66 -10.84 0.26
CA LEU A 113 -4.00 -9.77 1.03
C LEU A 113 -4.87 -9.29 2.20
N LEU A 114 -6.17 -9.04 1.96
CA LEU A 114 -7.05 -8.50 2.97
C LEU A 114 -7.47 -9.54 4.02
N ALA A 115 -7.75 -10.77 3.60
CA ALA A 115 -8.10 -11.87 4.50
C ALA A 115 -6.92 -12.26 5.39
N SER A 116 -5.72 -12.42 4.82
CA SER A 116 -4.51 -12.74 5.59
C SER A 116 -4.17 -11.62 6.57
N PHE A 117 -4.26 -10.35 6.15
CA PHE A 117 -3.99 -9.21 7.03
C PHE A 117 -4.96 -9.15 8.21
N THR A 118 -6.26 -9.25 7.95
CA THR A 118 -7.28 -9.15 9.01
C THR A 118 -7.15 -10.29 10.02
N TRP A 119 -6.97 -11.52 9.53
CA TRP A 119 -6.73 -12.69 10.37
C TRP A 119 -5.44 -12.59 11.20
N LEU A 120 -4.34 -12.12 10.62
CA LEU A 120 -3.07 -11.94 11.35
C LEU A 120 -3.18 -10.82 12.39
N ARG A 121 -3.85 -9.71 12.05
CA ARG A 121 -4.03 -8.57 12.94
C ARG A 121 -4.79 -8.94 14.22
N GLU A 122 -5.79 -9.81 14.12
CA GLU A 122 -6.58 -10.28 15.27
C GLU A 122 -5.80 -11.24 16.18
N ARG A 123 -4.84 -11.98 15.62
CA ARG A 123 -4.04 -12.96 16.38
C ARG A 123 -2.80 -12.37 17.05
N LEU A 124 -2.33 -11.21 16.61
CA LEU A 124 -1.12 -10.60 17.16
C LEU A 124 -1.42 -9.85 18.48
N PRO A 125 -0.80 -10.25 19.61
CA PRO A 125 -1.12 -9.72 20.95
C PRO A 125 -0.40 -8.39 21.25
N TRP A 126 -0.24 -7.51 20.26
CA TRP A 126 0.54 -6.27 20.42
C TRP A 126 -0.35 -5.05 20.66
N ASP A 127 -0.03 -4.30 21.71
CA ASP A 127 -0.81 -3.13 22.14
C ASP A 127 -0.69 -1.94 21.19
N SER A 128 0.48 -1.76 20.54
CA SER A 128 0.70 -0.70 19.57
C SER A 128 -0.04 -1.00 18.26
N SER A 129 -0.97 -0.12 17.88
CA SER A 129 -1.70 -0.22 16.61
C SER A 129 -0.76 -0.20 15.40
N ILE A 130 0.29 0.63 15.44
CA ILE A 130 1.27 0.73 14.35
C ILE A 130 2.05 -0.59 14.23
N LEU A 131 2.62 -1.10 15.33
CA LEU A 131 3.43 -2.32 15.29
C LEU A 131 2.59 -3.53 14.89
N ARG A 132 1.38 -3.65 15.44
CA ARG A 132 0.43 -4.72 15.09
C ARG A 132 0.07 -4.69 13.60
N GLY A 133 -0.20 -3.50 13.06
CA GLY A 133 -0.45 -3.32 11.63
C GLY A 133 0.76 -3.66 10.77
N PHE A 134 1.95 -3.25 11.21
CA PHE A 134 3.21 -3.49 10.49
C PHE A 134 3.54 -4.97 10.42
N ALA A 135 3.49 -5.74 11.51
CA ALA A 135 3.78 -7.17 11.42
C ALA A 135 2.66 -7.97 10.76
N ALA A 136 1.39 -7.65 11.00
CA ALA A 136 0.31 -8.30 10.27
C ALA A 136 0.47 -8.10 8.75
N GLY A 137 0.80 -6.87 8.33
CA GLY A 137 1.10 -6.56 6.93
C GLY A 137 2.36 -7.25 6.41
N GLY A 138 3.44 -7.22 7.18
CA GLY A 138 4.70 -7.84 6.80
C GLY A 138 4.60 -9.36 6.64
N LEU A 139 3.97 -10.04 7.60
CA LEU A 139 3.69 -11.48 7.54
C LEU A 139 2.74 -11.82 6.38
N THR A 140 1.74 -10.97 6.12
CA THR A 140 0.88 -11.10 4.92
C THR A 140 1.71 -11.02 3.63
N GLY A 141 2.69 -10.10 3.57
CA GLY A 141 3.60 -9.98 2.43
C GLY A 141 4.50 -11.20 2.22
N VAL A 142 5.00 -11.79 3.30
CA VAL A 142 5.79 -13.03 3.25
C VAL A 142 4.93 -14.20 2.79
N ALA A 143 3.73 -14.37 3.36
CA ALA A 143 2.78 -15.40 2.97
C ALA A 143 2.38 -15.27 1.50
N TYR A 144 2.10 -14.04 1.05
CA TYR A 144 1.81 -13.74 -0.35
C TYR A 144 2.99 -14.14 -1.25
N THR A 145 4.21 -13.83 -0.84
CA THR A 145 5.42 -14.19 -1.59
C THR A 145 5.59 -15.70 -1.69
N ALA A 146 5.34 -16.44 -0.60
CA ALA A 146 5.47 -17.90 -0.60
C ALA A 146 4.53 -18.58 -1.61
N VAL A 147 3.32 -18.06 -1.75
CA VAL A 147 2.32 -18.57 -2.71
C VAL A 147 2.59 -18.06 -4.13
N ARG A 148 2.97 -16.79 -4.28
CA ARG A 148 3.04 -16.12 -5.58
C ARG A 148 4.36 -16.30 -6.32
N HIS A 149 5.47 -16.35 -5.59
CA HIS A 149 6.82 -16.43 -6.17
C HIS A 149 6.98 -17.59 -7.16
N PRO A 150 6.46 -18.81 -6.90
CA PRO A 150 6.57 -19.90 -7.86
C PRO A 150 5.90 -19.62 -9.19
N TYR A 151 4.70 -19.04 -9.15
CA TYR A 151 3.97 -18.65 -10.34
C TYR A 151 4.72 -17.58 -11.14
N ASP A 152 5.27 -16.57 -10.47
CA ASP A 152 6.02 -15.49 -11.13
C ASP A 152 7.29 -16.03 -11.83
N VAL A 153 8.00 -16.97 -11.21
CA VAL A 153 9.18 -17.60 -11.81
C VAL A 153 8.79 -18.45 -13.02
N LEU A 154 7.77 -19.30 -12.90
CA LEU A 154 7.31 -20.14 -14.02
C LEU A 154 6.82 -19.28 -15.20
N ARG A 155 6.12 -18.18 -14.89
CA ARG A 155 5.67 -17.22 -15.90
C ARG A 155 6.86 -16.53 -16.57
N ALA A 156 7.82 -16.04 -15.80
CA ALA A 156 9.03 -15.44 -16.36
C ALA A 156 9.81 -16.43 -17.25
N THR A 157 9.84 -17.72 -16.89
CA THR A 157 10.42 -18.78 -17.73
C THR A 157 9.64 -18.99 -19.01
N SER A 158 8.29 -18.95 -18.97
CA SER A 158 7.47 -19.06 -20.18
C SER A 158 7.63 -17.89 -21.15
N GLU A 159 7.86 -16.68 -20.61
CA GLU A 159 8.03 -15.45 -21.37
C GLU A 159 9.50 -15.19 -21.79
N ALA A 160 10.45 -16.01 -21.31
CA ALA A 160 11.87 -15.83 -21.58
C ALA A 160 12.19 -16.02 -23.07
N VAL A 161 12.58 -14.92 -23.73
CA VAL A 161 13.03 -14.90 -25.12
C VAL A 161 14.50 -15.37 -25.17
N GLY A 162 14.78 -16.46 -25.91
CA GLY A 162 16.15 -16.95 -26.12
C GLY A 162 16.45 -18.37 -25.62
N HIS A 163 15.48 -19.05 -25.02
CA HIS A 163 15.61 -20.49 -24.79
C HIS A 163 15.39 -21.27 -26.11
N PRO A 164 16.08 -22.41 -26.32
CA PRO A 164 15.88 -23.25 -27.51
C PRO A 164 14.45 -23.83 -27.59
N LYS A 165 13.72 -23.85 -26.47
CA LYS A 165 12.34 -24.33 -26.36
C LYS A 165 11.43 -23.16 -25.98
N LYS A 166 10.56 -22.74 -26.89
CA LYS A 166 9.53 -21.73 -26.64
C LYS A 166 8.34 -22.41 -25.97
N PHE A 167 8.08 -22.07 -24.71
CA PHE A 167 6.92 -22.60 -23.98
C PHE A 167 5.65 -21.84 -24.37
N LYS A 168 4.54 -22.56 -24.51
CA LYS A 168 3.26 -21.93 -24.86
C LYS A 168 2.64 -21.22 -23.65
N ASP A 169 2.69 -21.86 -22.49
CA ASP A 169 2.03 -21.43 -21.26
C ASP A 169 2.81 -21.86 -20.00
N VAL A 170 2.50 -21.26 -18.85
CA VAL A 170 3.01 -21.67 -17.51
C VAL A 170 2.82 -23.16 -17.26
N ARG A 171 1.68 -23.72 -17.67
CA ARG A 171 1.36 -25.16 -17.52
C ARG A 171 2.32 -26.05 -18.32
N ASP A 172 2.74 -25.57 -19.48
CA ASP A 172 3.66 -26.29 -20.36
C ASP A 172 5.08 -26.31 -19.76
N VAL A 173 5.50 -25.20 -19.13
CA VAL A 173 6.73 -25.15 -18.33
C VAL A 173 6.70 -26.17 -17.20
N VAL A 174 5.62 -26.22 -16.42
CA VAL A 174 5.47 -27.17 -15.30
C VAL A 174 5.46 -28.61 -15.79
N LYS A 175 4.69 -28.91 -16.83
CA LYS A 175 4.61 -30.26 -17.41
C LYS A 175 5.95 -30.72 -17.96
N THR A 176 6.69 -29.81 -18.60
CA THR A 176 8.03 -30.10 -19.10
C THR A 176 9.02 -30.31 -17.95
N ALA A 177 8.99 -29.44 -16.93
CA ALA A 177 9.86 -29.56 -15.75
C ALA A 177 9.63 -30.88 -15.00
N LEU A 178 8.38 -31.29 -14.82
CA LEU A 178 8.01 -32.57 -14.20
C LEU A 178 8.50 -33.79 -14.99
N ARG A 179 8.48 -33.71 -16.32
CA ARG A 179 8.90 -34.81 -17.21
C ARG A 179 10.41 -34.93 -17.34
N GLU A 180 11.12 -33.81 -17.47
CA GLU A 180 12.55 -33.80 -17.76
C GLU A 180 13.39 -33.86 -16.49
N LYS A 181 13.15 -32.97 -15.51
CA LYS A 181 13.93 -32.88 -14.26
C LYS A 181 13.10 -32.30 -13.11
N PRO A 182 12.47 -33.12 -12.26
CA PRO A 182 11.62 -32.63 -11.17
C PRO A 182 12.39 -31.82 -10.12
N SER A 183 13.71 -32.01 -9.98
CA SER A 183 14.57 -31.22 -9.10
C SER A 183 14.61 -29.72 -9.47
N VAL A 184 14.29 -29.36 -10.71
CA VAL A 184 14.19 -27.96 -11.17
C VAL A 184 13.03 -27.23 -10.47
N LEU A 185 12.01 -27.95 -10.01
CA LEU A 185 10.89 -27.36 -9.26
C LEU A 185 11.32 -26.79 -7.90
N LEU A 186 12.33 -27.38 -7.24
CA LEU A 186 12.91 -26.80 -6.03
C LEU A 186 13.68 -25.50 -6.35
N GLY A 187 14.25 -25.41 -7.57
CA GLY A 187 14.90 -24.20 -8.07
C GLY A 187 13.95 -23.01 -8.28
N VAL A 188 12.64 -23.24 -8.33
CA VAL A 188 11.62 -22.20 -8.48
C VAL A 188 11.59 -21.26 -7.27
N TYR A 189 11.93 -21.75 -6.07
CA TYR A 189 12.04 -20.92 -4.86
C TYR A 189 13.37 -20.18 -4.73
N ARG A 190 14.28 -20.30 -5.70
CA ARG A 190 15.55 -19.60 -5.65
C ARG A 190 15.34 -18.08 -5.67
N GLY A 191 15.93 -17.40 -4.70
CA GLY A 191 15.81 -15.95 -4.54
C GLY A 191 14.49 -15.48 -3.90
N VAL A 192 13.67 -16.39 -3.36
CA VAL A 192 12.44 -16.05 -2.63
C VAL A 192 12.72 -15.12 -1.44
N THR A 193 13.87 -15.28 -0.77
CA THR A 193 14.24 -14.50 0.42
C THR A 193 14.32 -12.99 0.12
N ALA A 194 14.99 -12.60 -0.97
CA ALA A 194 15.10 -11.19 -1.36
C ALA A 194 13.73 -10.58 -1.70
N VAL A 195 12.85 -11.35 -2.35
CA VAL A 195 11.47 -10.93 -2.64
C VAL A 195 10.65 -10.81 -1.37
N ALA A 196 10.77 -11.79 -0.48
CA ALA A 196 10.02 -11.85 0.77
C ALA A 196 10.38 -10.67 1.68
N VAL A 197 11.66 -10.31 1.79
CA VAL A 197 12.10 -9.13 2.54
C VAL A 197 11.51 -7.85 1.93
N GLY A 198 11.60 -7.68 0.60
CA GLY A 198 11.00 -6.52 -0.07
C GLY A 198 9.48 -6.42 0.17
N ARG A 199 8.76 -7.54 0.07
CA ARG A 199 7.30 -7.59 0.30
C ARG A 199 6.93 -7.40 1.77
N LEU A 200 7.74 -7.90 2.69
CA LEU A 200 7.55 -7.69 4.13
C LEU A 200 7.58 -6.20 4.45
N VAL A 201 8.59 -5.48 3.96
CA VAL A 201 8.73 -4.04 4.21
C VAL A 201 7.62 -3.27 3.49
N GLN A 202 7.28 -3.65 2.24
CA GLN A 202 6.21 -3.03 1.46
C GLN A 202 4.87 -3.06 2.21
N PHE A 203 4.40 -4.27 2.49
CA PHE A 203 3.07 -4.48 3.07
C PHE A 203 3.06 -4.13 4.56
N GLY A 204 4.18 -4.30 5.27
CA GLY A 204 4.32 -3.84 6.64
C GLY A 204 4.15 -2.33 6.76
N ALA A 205 4.84 -1.54 5.94
CA ALA A 205 4.66 -0.09 5.95
C ALA A 205 3.24 0.32 5.52
N GLN A 206 2.72 -0.28 4.45
CA GLN A 206 1.38 0.01 3.93
C GLN A 206 0.29 -0.25 4.99
N PHE A 207 0.24 -1.46 5.54
CA PHE A 207 -0.77 -1.84 6.52
C PHE A 207 -0.50 -1.26 7.91
N GLY A 208 0.77 -0.96 8.25
CA GLY A 208 1.14 -0.25 9.48
C GLY A 208 0.59 1.17 9.51
N VAL A 209 0.84 1.97 8.46
CA VAL A 209 0.29 3.32 8.32
C VAL A 209 -1.23 3.28 8.29
N TYR A 210 -1.80 2.36 7.52
CA TYR A 210 -3.25 2.14 7.48
C TYR A 210 -3.83 1.84 8.86
N ASN A 211 -3.27 0.87 9.62
CA ASN A 211 -3.81 0.50 10.92
C ASN A 211 -3.66 1.62 11.97
N ALA A 212 -2.65 2.47 11.82
CA ALA A 212 -2.42 3.64 12.66
C ALA A 212 -3.44 4.76 12.41
N THR A 213 -3.74 5.01 11.14
CA THR A 213 -4.52 6.18 10.68
C THR A 213 -5.99 5.86 10.38
N ARG A 214 -6.37 4.58 10.28
CA ARG A 214 -7.75 4.18 9.90
C ARG A 214 -8.83 4.77 10.78
N TYR A 215 -8.57 4.89 12.09
CA TYR A 215 -9.55 5.46 13.02
C TYR A 215 -9.80 6.92 12.69
N ASP A 216 -8.77 7.75 12.62
CA ASP A 216 -8.88 9.18 12.30
C ASP A 216 -9.46 9.43 10.91
N GLY A 217 -9.01 8.66 9.90
CA GLY A 217 -9.48 8.78 8.52
C GLY A 217 -10.97 8.49 8.36
N VAL A 218 -11.49 7.47 9.06
CA VAL A 218 -12.91 7.09 9.00
C VAL A 218 -13.81 8.16 9.65
N TYR A 219 -13.34 8.83 10.70
CA TYR A 219 -14.15 9.84 11.41
C TYR A 219 -14.14 11.21 10.74
N ARG A 220 -13.04 11.61 10.10
CA ARG A 220 -12.97 12.89 9.39
C ARG A 220 -13.76 12.86 8.09
N HIS A 221 -13.25 12.18 7.07
CA HIS A 221 -13.85 12.10 5.74
C HIS A 221 -13.26 10.92 4.95
N THR A 222 -14.07 10.27 4.10
CA THR A 222 -13.61 9.17 3.23
C THR A 222 -12.42 9.55 2.35
N CYS A 223 -12.36 10.80 1.88
CA CYS A 223 -11.22 11.30 1.12
C CYS A 223 -9.92 11.33 1.96
N MET A 224 -10.00 11.69 3.24
CA MET A 224 -8.84 11.67 4.14
C MET A 224 -8.36 10.24 4.39
N LEU A 225 -9.30 9.31 4.61
CA LEU A 225 -8.96 7.88 4.70
C LEU A 225 -8.23 7.39 3.45
N PHE A 226 -8.72 7.76 2.26
CA PHE A 226 -8.07 7.42 1.00
C PHE A 226 -6.65 8.00 0.92
N LEU A 227 -6.46 9.28 1.30
CA LEU A 227 -5.14 9.91 1.31
C LEU A 227 -4.16 9.22 2.28
N TYR A 228 -4.62 8.82 3.47
CA TYR A 228 -3.79 8.05 4.41
C TYR A 228 -3.43 6.67 3.87
N CYS A 229 -4.39 5.97 3.29
CA CYS A 229 -4.17 4.69 2.63
C CYS A 229 -3.19 4.81 1.46
N HIS A 230 -3.27 5.91 0.70
CA HIS A 230 -2.40 6.21 -0.42
C HIS A 230 -0.98 6.55 0.04
N LEU A 231 -0.84 7.35 1.10
CA LEU A 231 0.45 7.62 1.74
C LEU A 231 1.11 6.32 2.25
N GLY A 232 0.33 5.44 2.88
CA GLY A 232 0.84 4.14 3.34
C GLY A 232 1.32 3.27 2.17
N ALA A 233 0.52 3.17 1.10
CA ALA A 233 0.88 2.38 -0.08
C ALA A 233 2.10 2.93 -0.83
N THR A 234 2.21 4.26 -0.98
CA THR A 234 3.36 4.91 -1.62
C THR A 234 4.64 4.76 -0.78
N LEU A 235 4.54 4.90 0.54
CA LEU A 235 5.65 4.62 1.45
C LEU A 235 6.10 3.15 1.37
N GLY A 236 5.16 2.21 1.30
CA GLY A 236 5.46 0.80 1.08
C GLY A 236 6.22 0.55 -0.22
N LEU A 237 5.81 1.17 -1.32
CA LEU A 237 6.52 1.08 -2.61
C LEU A 237 7.92 1.70 -2.54
N LEU A 238 8.07 2.84 -1.88
CA LEU A 238 9.35 3.51 -1.68
C LEU A 238 10.33 2.61 -0.93
N LEU A 239 9.89 2.02 0.19
CA LEU A 239 10.75 1.17 1.02
C LEU A 239 11.06 -0.18 0.37
N GLN A 240 10.16 -0.69 -0.49
CA GLN A 240 10.41 -1.92 -1.25
C GLN A 240 11.39 -1.71 -2.41
N TYR A 241 11.40 -0.52 -3.01
CA TYR A 241 12.08 -0.27 -4.28
C TYR A 241 13.55 -0.73 -4.31
N PRO A 242 14.37 -0.48 -3.26
CA PRO A 242 15.76 -0.94 -3.24
C PRO A 242 15.92 -2.45 -3.44
N PHE A 243 15.07 -3.24 -2.79
CA PHE A 243 15.13 -4.70 -2.88
C PHE A 243 14.76 -5.19 -4.28
N LEU A 244 13.77 -4.54 -4.91
CA LEU A 244 13.33 -4.87 -6.26
C LEU A 244 14.39 -4.48 -7.31
N SER A 245 14.91 -3.26 -7.20
CA SER A 245 15.94 -2.69 -8.09
C SER A 245 17.20 -3.56 -8.08
N ILE A 246 17.73 -3.86 -6.88
CA ILE A 246 18.93 -4.71 -6.71
C ILE A 246 18.68 -6.11 -7.28
N LYS A 247 17.53 -6.74 -6.97
CA LYS A 247 17.19 -8.07 -7.50
C LYS A 247 17.17 -8.06 -9.03
N HIS A 248 16.49 -7.08 -9.63
CA HIS A 248 16.32 -6.99 -11.08
C HIS A 248 17.65 -6.75 -11.79
N GLN A 249 18.44 -5.79 -11.31
CA GLN A 249 19.76 -5.47 -11.86
C GLN A 249 20.74 -6.64 -11.71
N LEU A 250 20.72 -7.33 -10.56
CA LEU A 250 21.54 -8.51 -10.35
C LEU A 250 21.14 -9.66 -11.30
N HIS A 251 19.83 -9.85 -11.52
CA HIS A 251 19.34 -10.86 -12.46
C HIS A 251 19.81 -10.58 -13.89
N LEU A 252 19.61 -9.35 -14.38
CA LEU A 252 20.06 -8.93 -15.72
C LEU A 252 21.57 -9.11 -15.87
N ARG A 253 22.35 -8.68 -14.88
CA ARG A 253 23.81 -8.78 -14.95
C ARG A 253 24.30 -10.23 -14.95
N ASN A 254 23.66 -11.09 -14.17
CA ASN A 254 23.97 -12.52 -14.13
C ASN A 254 23.57 -13.26 -15.42
N GLN A 255 22.65 -12.74 -16.23
CA GLN A 255 22.36 -13.30 -17.54
C GLN A 255 23.51 -13.11 -18.53
N PHE A 256 24.24 -11.99 -18.46
CA PHE A 256 25.34 -11.68 -19.38
C PHE A 256 26.73 -12.09 -18.87
N THR A 257 26.83 -12.58 -17.63
CA THR A 257 28.11 -12.95 -17.03
C THR A 257 28.52 -14.36 -17.44
N ARG A 258 29.61 -14.51 -18.20
CA ARG A 258 30.16 -15.81 -18.65
C ARG A 258 30.99 -16.55 -17.58
N GLY A 259 30.93 -16.13 -16.33
CA GLY A 259 31.76 -16.62 -15.23
C GLY A 259 30.99 -16.84 -13.93
N LYS A 260 31.65 -16.68 -12.77
CA LYS A 260 30.98 -16.80 -11.47
C LYS A 260 29.87 -15.74 -11.33
N PRO A 261 28.63 -16.12 -10.98
CA PRO A 261 27.54 -15.18 -10.84
C PRO A 261 27.83 -14.20 -9.70
N HIS A 262 27.44 -12.94 -9.89
CA HIS A 262 27.56 -11.94 -8.84
C HIS A 262 26.59 -12.24 -7.69
N THR A 263 27.07 -12.02 -6.47
CA THR A 263 26.27 -12.10 -5.24
C THR A 263 25.68 -10.73 -4.91
N TYR A 264 24.58 -10.70 -4.17
CA TYR A 264 23.98 -9.45 -3.66
C TYR A 264 25.01 -8.54 -2.96
N ARG A 265 25.85 -9.11 -2.08
CA ARG A 265 26.89 -8.37 -1.36
C ARG A 265 27.90 -7.70 -2.30
N SER A 266 28.44 -8.43 -3.27
CA SER A 266 29.42 -7.88 -4.22
C SER A 266 28.80 -6.78 -5.08
N TYR A 267 27.55 -6.98 -5.52
CA TYR A 267 26.85 -5.98 -6.32
C TYR A 267 26.57 -4.69 -5.54
N ILE A 268 26.07 -4.80 -4.31
CA ILE A 268 25.80 -3.64 -3.44
C ILE A 268 27.09 -2.85 -3.16
N LEU A 269 28.19 -3.54 -2.85
CA LEU A 269 29.48 -2.89 -2.61
C LEU A 269 29.98 -2.15 -3.87
N GLU A 270 29.84 -2.77 -5.05
CA GLU A 270 30.24 -2.16 -6.31
C GLU A 270 29.38 -0.94 -6.66
N VAL A 271 28.06 -1.03 -6.53
CA VAL A 271 27.14 0.10 -6.78
C VAL A 271 27.46 1.25 -5.84
N ARG A 272 27.64 0.95 -4.54
CA ARG A 272 28.01 1.94 -3.53
C ARG A 272 29.33 2.63 -3.88
N ALA A 273 30.33 1.88 -4.32
CA ALA A 273 31.65 2.43 -4.66
C ALA A 273 31.65 3.27 -5.95
N ARG A 274 30.90 2.87 -6.97
CA ARG A 274 30.94 3.51 -8.30
C ARG A 274 29.91 4.62 -8.51
N HIS A 275 28.70 4.47 -7.98
CA HIS A 275 27.56 5.35 -8.29
C HIS A 275 26.89 5.95 -7.05
N GLY A 276 27.29 5.52 -5.85
CA GLY A 276 26.64 5.89 -4.59
C GLY A 276 25.33 5.14 -4.33
N ILE A 277 24.72 5.42 -3.18
CA ILE A 277 23.51 4.72 -2.70
C ILE A 277 22.25 5.18 -3.46
N THR A 278 22.25 6.41 -3.98
CA THR A 278 21.12 6.99 -4.71
C THR A 278 20.81 6.26 -6.02
N LYS A 279 21.81 5.62 -6.63
CA LYS A 279 21.63 4.82 -7.86
C LYS A 279 20.64 3.67 -7.70
N VAL A 280 20.44 3.18 -6.47
CA VAL A 280 19.46 2.13 -6.18
C VAL A 280 18.03 2.62 -6.40
N PHE A 281 17.77 3.92 -6.25
CA PHE A 281 16.48 4.57 -6.49
C PHE A 281 16.30 5.10 -7.91
N ASP A 282 17.27 4.85 -8.79
CA ASP A 282 17.18 5.26 -10.19
C ASP A 282 15.98 4.56 -10.85
N GLY A 283 15.13 5.33 -11.53
CA GLY A 283 13.86 4.85 -12.09
C GLY A 283 12.69 4.70 -11.12
N PHE A 284 12.81 5.09 -9.84
CA PHE A 284 11.68 4.99 -8.92
C PHE A 284 10.50 5.83 -9.40
N PHE A 285 10.73 7.10 -9.73
CA PHE A 285 9.67 7.99 -10.22
C PHE A 285 9.20 7.65 -11.64
N THR A 286 10.04 7.01 -12.47
CA THR A 286 9.61 6.54 -13.80
C THR A 286 8.61 5.39 -13.69
N SER A 287 8.66 4.61 -12.60
CA SER A 287 7.64 3.59 -12.28
C SER A 287 6.32 4.16 -11.74
N ARG A 288 6.18 5.48 -11.66
CA ARG A 288 4.94 6.20 -11.28
C ARG A 288 4.29 5.62 -10.01
N PRO A 289 5.03 5.60 -8.89
CA PRO A 289 4.62 4.91 -7.67
C PRO A 289 3.30 5.46 -7.10
N MET A 290 3.03 6.76 -7.32
CA MET A 290 1.79 7.41 -6.88
C MET A 290 0.55 6.84 -7.58
N LEU A 291 0.60 6.62 -8.89
CA LEU A 291 -0.53 6.02 -9.62
C LEU A 291 -0.69 4.54 -9.26
N ASN A 292 0.44 3.82 -9.17
CA ASN A 292 0.46 2.39 -8.82
C ASN A 292 0.00 2.09 -7.39
N ALA A 293 0.04 3.08 -6.49
CA ALA A 293 -0.49 2.97 -5.13
C ALA A 293 -2.02 3.08 -5.04
N VAL A 294 -2.69 3.66 -6.05
CA VAL A 294 -4.14 3.92 -6.03
C VAL A 294 -4.98 2.65 -5.80
N PRO A 295 -4.74 1.50 -6.48
CA PRO A 295 -5.56 0.30 -6.26
C PRO A 295 -5.43 -0.24 -4.82
N ALA A 296 -4.24 -0.18 -4.23
CA ALA A 296 -4.01 -0.62 -2.85
C ALA A 296 -4.72 0.30 -1.86
N ALA A 297 -4.65 1.63 -2.08
CA ALA A 297 -5.35 2.61 -1.26
C ALA A 297 -6.87 2.45 -1.34
N LEU A 298 -7.38 2.23 -2.54
CA LEU A 298 -8.79 2.03 -2.82
C LEU A 298 -9.31 0.74 -2.17
N LEU A 299 -8.53 -0.35 -2.17
CA LEU A 299 -8.89 -1.59 -1.47
C LEU A 299 -9.11 -1.35 0.04
N MET A 300 -8.14 -0.72 0.71
CA MET A 300 -8.20 -0.48 2.16
C MET A 300 -9.33 0.50 2.52
N THR A 301 -9.52 1.54 1.70
CA THR A 301 -10.60 2.52 1.89
C THR A 301 -11.96 1.87 1.71
N LEU A 302 -12.17 1.12 0.62
CA LEU A 302 -13.43 0.42 0.38
C LEU A 302 -13.73 -0.60 1.46
N TYR A 303 -12.72 -1.34 1.91
CA TYR A 303 -12.89 -2.29 3.00
C TYR A 303 -13.44 -1.63 4.26
N ASP A 304 -12.84 -0.54 4.74
CA ASP A 304 -13.32 0.14 5.96
C ASP A 304 -14.68 0.80 5.75
N VAL A 305 -14.91 1.44 4.59
CA VAL A 305 -16.21 2.07 4.29
C VAL A 305 -17.32 1.02 4.21
N CYS A 306 -17.11 -0.08 3.49
CA CYS A 306 -18.09 -1.16 3.36
C CYS A 306 -18.32 -1.85 4.71
N THR A 307 -17.26 -2.15 5.46
CA THR A 307 -17.35 -2.75 6.80
C THR A 307 -18.18 -1.88 7.72
N ARG A 308 -17.90 -0.56 7.74
CA ARG A 308 -18.65 0.42 8.51
C ARG A 308 -20.11 0.48 8.09
N ARG A 309 -20.38 0.74 6.81
CA ARG A 309 -21.76 0.89 6.29
C ARG A 309 -22.60 -0.36 6.53
N TYR A 310 -22.00 -1.53 6.38
CA TYR A 310 -22.68 -2.79 6.61
C TYR A 310 -22.96 -3.04 8.10
N THR A 311 -22.02 -2.68 8.98
CA THR A 311 -22.24 -2.71 10.43
C THR A 311 -23.34 -1.70 10.86
N GLU A 312 -23.37 -0.50 10.26
CA GLU A 312 -24.40 0.52 10.50
C GLU A 312 -25.79 0.03 10.08
N PHE A 313 -25.86 -0.71 8.97
CA PHE A 313 -27.07 -1.30 8.45
C PHE A 313 -27.61 -2.41 9.37
N LEU A 314 -26.75 -3.32 9.84
CA LEU A 314 -27.15 -4.44 10.71
C LEU A 314 -27.47 -4.00 12.14
N HIS A 315 -26.79 -2.97 12.64
CA HIS A 315 -26.91 -2.50 14.01
C HIS A 315 -27.24 -1.00 14.06
N PRO A 316 -28.47 -0.60 13.68
CA PRO A 316 -28.86 0.81 13.61
C PRO A 316 -28.80 1.53 14.96
N LYS A 317 -28.87 0.78 16.08
CA LYS A 317 -28.71 1.31 17.44
C LYS A 317 -27.31 1.87 17.68
N LEU A 318 -26.27 1.32 17.04
CA LEU A 318 -24.89 1.80 17.14
C LEU A 318 -24.67 3.14 16.41
N ARG A 319 -25.58 3.52 15.51
CA ARG A 319 -25.51 4.80 14.77
C ARG A 319 -25.78 6.02 15.66
N LYS A 320 -26.58 5.86 16.72
CA LYS A 320 -27.10 6.98 17.53
C LYS A 320 -26.20 7.39 18.71
N VAL A 321 -25.24 6.57 19.12
CA VAL A 321 -24.50 6.78 20.37
C VAL A 321 -23.24 7.64 20.18
N HIS A 322 -22.70 7.81 18.96
CA HIS A 322 -21.30 8.27 18.76
C HIS A 322 -21.13 9.37 17.70
N ALA A 323 -22.06 10.33 17.65
CA ALA A 323 -21.97 11.50 16.76
C ALA A 323 -21.07 12.63 17.30
N GLU A 324 -20.44 12.47 18.46
CA GLU A 324 -19.50 13.45 19.00
C GLU A 324 -18.06 12.95 18.83
N VAL A 325 -17.40 13.47 17.80
CA VAL A 325 -15.95 13.30 17.61
C VAL A 325 -15.32 14.66 17.85
N ASP A 326 -14.52 14.78 18.91
CA ASP A 326 -13.53 15.83 18.99
C ASP A 326 -12.27 15.31 19.69
N GLN A 327 -11.24 14.98 18.90
CA GLN A 327 -9.86 15.33 19.21
C GLN A 327 -8.93 15.09 18.01
N SER A 328 -8.19 16.14 17.67
CA SER A 328 -7.14 16.20 16.66
C SER A 328 -5.92 15.34 17.04
N MET A 329 -5.28 14.73 16.03
CA MET A 329 -4.00 14.00 16.15
C MET A 329 -2.84 14.82 16.76
N PHE A 330 -3.02 16.12 16.99
CA PHE A 330 -2.04 17.01 17.61
C PHE A 330 -2.45 17.51 19.01
N SER A 331 -3.48 16.92 19.62
CA SER A 331 -3.76 17.20 21.04
C SER A 331 -2.61 16.62 21.88
N ALA A 332 -1.95 17.50 22.64
CA ALA A 332 -0.84 17.16 23.51
C ALA A 332 -1.18 15.95 24.39
N SER A 333 -0.18 15.12 24.67
CA SER A 333 -0.26 13.88 25.47
C SER A 333 -1.32 13.94 26.57
N GLY A 334 -2.47 13.30 26.34
CA GLY A 334 -3.43 13.02 27.41
C GLY A 334 -2.84 12.00 28.39
N ALA A 335 -3.02 12.26 29.68
CA ALA A 335 -2.52 11.46 30.79
C ALA A 335 -2.93 9.97 30.72
N PRO A 336 -2.13 9.06 31.29
CA PRO A 336 -2.40 7.62 31.25
C PRO A 336 -3.67 7.26 32.06
N TYR A 337 -4.62 6.64 31.36
CA TYR A 337 -5.77 5.82 31.80
C TYR A 337 -6.22 5.91 33.27
N ALA A 338 -7.48 6.35 33.48
CA ALA A 338 -8.23 5.98 34.68
C ALA A 338 -8.62 4.48 34.59
N SER A 339 -8.21 3.68 35.58
CA SER A 339 -8.31 2.22 35.61
C SER A 339 -9.62 1.67 36.17
N SER A 340 -10.62 2.51 36.46
CA SER A 340 -11.93 2.05 36.93
C SER A 340 -13.03 3.03 36.57
N PHE A 341 -14.08 2.55 35.92
CA PHE A 341 -15.32 3.31 35.72
C PHE A 341 -16.17 3.29 37.01
N PRO A 342 -16.83 4.39 37.41
CA PRO A 342 -17.88 4.30 38.42
C PRO A 342 -19.10 3.54 37.87
N ALA A 343 -19.74 2.76 38.72
CA ALA A 343 -20.98 2.06 38.40
C ALA A 343 -22.10 3.08 38.14
N TYR A 344 -22.82 2.93 37.03
CA TYR A 344 -23.97 3.77 36.71
C TYR A 344 -25.16 3.40 37.62
N GLU A 345 -25.53 4.28 38.54
CA GLU A 345 -26.85 4.28 39.17
C GLU A 345 -27.80 5.17 38.38
N PHE A 346 -28.89 4.59 37.87
CA PHE A 346 -30.04 5.39 37.42
C PHE A 346 -30.79 5.88 38.65
N ALA A 347 -30.54 7.12 39.06
CA ALA A 347 -31.44 7.82 39.97
C ALA A 347 -32.76 8.10 39.23
N ARG A 348 -33.80 7.33 39.56
CA ARG A 348 -35.19 7.73 39.31
C ARG A 348 -35.49 8.96 40.16
N LYS A 349 -35.94 10.04 39.53
CA LYS A 349 -37.07 10.83 40.00
C LYS A 349 -37.71 11.56 38.83
#